data_AF-A0A4R8RUI5-F1
#
_entry.id   AF-A0A4R8RUI5-F1
#
_cell.length_a   1.000
_cell.length_b   1.000
_cell.length_c   1.000
_cell.angle_alpha   90.00
_cell.angle_beta   90.00
_cell.angle_gamma   90.00
#
_symmetry.space_group_name_H-M   'P 1'
#
loop_
_entity.id
_entity.type
_entity.pdbx_description
1 polymer ?
#
loop_
_entity_poly.entity_id
_entity_poly.type
_entity_poly.pdbx_seq_one_letter_code
_entity_poly.pdbx_strand_id
1 'polypeptide(L)'
;MVRIAPALALGFAGAAFASPVVHVERQDQPAAFVVTGLRYNGTGCPEGTLDGVLAADGTFDVSYKALSASIKPGEPKVNIKCQIQVDLSTQADTQLVVIDGTYRGHVKLTEGAWAKNQNQYKFANNDGVTNMEWPFKGPVDVATAFTNKLSTEFQSGCNSNGGNFTLIINNYLTLTTQGTGEGSISVTDLDGAVTQSVKLQTARCP
;
A
#
# COMPACT_ATOMS: atom_id res chain seq x y z
N MET A 1 46.27 -75.55 -2.98
CA MET A 1 44.99 -75.34 -3.69
C MET A 1 44.91 -73.84 -4.04
N VAL A 2 45.45 -73.45 -5.21
CA VAL A 2 44.72 -73.10 -6.46
C VAL A 2 44.05 -71.72 -6.43
N ARG A 3 44.72 -70.75 -7.09
CA ARG A 3 44.25 -69.60 -7.92
C ARG A 3 43.42 -68.50 -7.19
N ILE A 4 43.44 -67.21 -7.53
CA ILE A 4 43.27 -66.52 -8.83
C ILE A 4 43.78 -65.05 -8.65
N ALA A 5 44.44 -64.48 -9.66
CA ALA A 5 44.59 -63.01 -9.89
C ALA A 5 43.70 -62.61 -11.09
N PRO A 6 43.57 -61.33 -11.54
CA PRO A 6 43.69 -59.99 -10.94
C PRO A 6 42.45 -59.11 -11.26
N ALA A 7 42.42 -57.82 -10.86
CA ALA A 7 41.63 -56.80 -11.59
C ALA A 7 42.14 -55.38 -11.28
N LEU A 8 42.83 -54.77 -12.24
CA LEU A 8 43.01 -53.31 -12.34
C LEU A 8 41.66 -52.66 -12.67
N ALA A 9 41.31 -51.58 -11.99
CA ALA A 9 40.27 -50.65 -12.42
C ALA A 9 40.84 -49.23 -12.44
N LEU A 10 40.96 -48.65 -13.64
CA LEU A 10 41.25 -47.24 -13.85
C LEU A 10 40.00 -46.41 -13.50
N GLY A 11 40.12 -45.50 -12.54
CA GLY A 11 39.08 -44.51 -12.21
C GLY A 11 39.30 -43.21 -12.98
N PHE A 12 38.32 -42.81 -13.79
CA PHE A 12 38.24 -41.51 -14.46
C PHE A 12 38.02 -40.38 -13.44
N ALA A 13 38.82 -39.31 -13.54
CA ALA A 13 38.62 -38.07 -12.80
C ALA A 13 37.54 -37.22 -13.48
N GLY A 14 36.46 -36.89 -12.75
CA GLY A 14 35.45 -35.91 -13.14
C GLY A 14 35.60 -34.64 -12.30
N ALA A 15 35.98 -33.53 -12.92
CA ALA A 15 35.96 -32.22 -12.29
C ALA A 15 34.53 -31.67 -12.31
N ALA A 16 33.91 -31.55 -11.13
CA ALA A 16 32.60 -30.93 -10.98
C ALA A 16 32.76 -29.40 -10.91
N PHE A 17 32.20 -28.67 -11.86
CA PHE A 17 32.02 -27.22 -11.74
C PHE A 17 30.91 -26.95 -10.72
N ALA A 18 31.29 -26.51 -9.51
CA ALA A 18 30.35 -26.02 -8.52
C ALA A 18 29.97 -24.58 -8.86
N SER A 19 28.75 -24.37 -9.35
CA SER A 19 28.16 -23.03 -9.46
C SER A 19 27.93 -22.45 -8.05
N PRO A 20 28.15 -21.14 -7.82
CA PRO A 20 27.82 -20.53 -6.54
C PRO A 20 26.31 -20.64 -6.30
N VAL A 21 25.94 -21.30 -5.21
CA VAL A 21 24.56 -21.31 -4.73
C VAL A 21 24.27 -19.91 -4.21
N VAL A 22 23.48 -19.14 -4.95
CA VAL A 22 22.87 -17.91 -4.41
C VAL A 22 21.88 -18.37 -3.34
N HIS A 23 22.28 -18.27 -2.07
CA HIS A 23 21.35 -18.36 -0.96
C HIS A 23 20.45 -17.11 -1.03
N VAL A 24 19.26 -17.28 -1.60
CA VAL A 24 18.15 -16.39 -1.28
C VAL A 24 17.72 -16.79 0.12
N GLU A 25 18.07 -15.96 1.10
CA GLU A 25 17.59 -16.11 2.47
C GLU A 25 16.06 -15.98 2.42
N ARG A 26 15.37 -17.12 2.46
CA ARG A 26 13.92 -17.16 2.62
C ARG A 26 13.66 -16.68 4.04
N GLN A 27 13.16 -15.46 4.18
CA GLN A 27 12.75 -14.93 5.47
C GLN A 27 11.58 -15.79 5.98
N ASP A 28 11.90 -16.76 6.81
CA ASP A 28 10.99 -17.79 7.35
C ASP A 28 10.16 -17.24 8.52
N GLN A 29 9.52 -16.09 8.31
CA GLN A 29 8.38 -15.70 9.13
C GLN A 29 7.11 -16.01 8.35
N PRO A 30 6.19 -16.84 8.88
CA PRO A 30 4.86 -16.90 8.31
C PRO A 30 4.30 -15.47 8.32
N ALA A 31 3.86 -14.97 7.17
CA ALA A 31 3.20 -13.68 7.11
C ALA A 31 2.07 -13.68 8.15
N ALA A 32 2.12 -12.75 9.12
CA ALA A 32 1.17 -12.68 10.22
C ALA A 32 -0.27 -12.40 9.74
N PHE A 33 -0.41 -11.97 8.49
CA PHE A 33 -1.65 -11.80 7.76
C PHE A 33 -1.42 -12.06 6.27
N VAL A 34 -2.50 -12.28 5.53
CA VAL A 34 -2.50 -12.45 4.08
C VAL A 34 -3.43 -11.43 3.46
N VAL A 35 -2.98 -10.73 2.42
CA VAL A 35 -3.86 -9.91 1.59
C VAL A 35 -4.66 -10.83 0.66
N THR A 36 -5.98 -10.83 0.77
CA THR A 36 -6.86 -11.76 0.04
C THR A 36 -7.60 -11.10 -1.13
N GLY A 37 -7.60 -9.77 -1.20
CA GLY A 37 -8.25 -9.05 -2.30
C GLY A 37 -8.02 -7.55 -2.29
N LEU A 38 -8.21 -6.95 -3.46
CA LEU A 38 -8.19 -5.51 -3.69
C LEU A 38 -9.41 -5.14 -4.53
N ARG A 39 -10.21 -4.18 -4.05
CA ARG A 39 -11.33 -3.59 -4.81
C ARG A 39 -11.22 -2.08 -4.78
N TYR A 40 -11.72 -1.41 -5.80
CA TYR A 40 -11.78 0.06 -5.81
C TYR A 40 -13.05 0.58 -6.48
N ASN A 41 -13.44 1.80 -6.13
CA ASN A 41 -14.53 2.53 -6.78
C ASN A 41 -14.42 4.04 -6.55
N GLY A 42 -15.16 4.81 -7.34
CA GLY A 42 -15.34 6.25 -7.17
C GLY A 42 -14.94 7.05 -8.40
N THR A 43 -15.35 8.32 -8.43
CA THR A 43 -15.13 9.21 -9.57
C THR A 43 -13.66 9.54 -9.83
N GLY A 44 -12.81 9.40 -8.82
CA GLY A 44 -11.35 9.58 -8.93
C GLY A 44 -10.57 8.34 -9.36
N CYS A 45 -11.22 7.19 -9.49
CA CYS A 45 -10.61 5.98 -10.06
C CYS A 45 -11.66 5.14 -10.81
N PRO A 46 -12.01 5.54 -12.04
CA PRO A 46 -12.85 4.73 -12.93
C PRO A 46 -12.31 3.32 -13.13
N GLU A 47 -13.16 2.38 -13.54
CA GLU A 47 -12.75 1.01 -13.80
C GLU A 47 -11.59 0.94 -14.82
N GLY A 48 -10.59 0.12 -14.53
CA GLY A 48 -9.38 -0.03 -15.36
C GLY A 48 -8.31 1.06 -15.17
N THR A 49 -8.54 2.02 -14.26
CA THR A 49 -7.60 3.13 -14.01
C THR A 49 -6.77 2.97 -12.74
N LEU A 50 -6.90 1.84 -12.05
CA LEU A 50 -6.12 1.52 -10.87
C LEU A 50 -5.59 0.10 -11.03
N ASP A 51 -4.27 -0.01 -10.94
CA ASP A 51 -3.56 -1.29 -10.90
C ASP A 51 -2.97 -1.44 -9.50
N GLY A 52 -2.99 -2.66 -8.96
CA GLY A 52 -2.46 -2.95 -7.64
C GLY A 52 -1.70 -4.27 -7.61
N VAL A 53 -0.54 -4.25 -6.97
CA VAL A 53 0.25 -5.45 -6.68
C VAL A 53 0.22 -5.66 -5.18
N LEU A 54 -0.10 -6.88 -4.76
CA LEU A 54 -0.19 -7.26 -3.35
C LEU A 54 0.84 -8.35 -3.08
N ALA A 55 1.74 -8.11 -2.14
CA ALA A 55 2.69 -9.12 -1.69
C ALA A 55 2.17 -9.85 -0.46
N ALA A 56 2.67 -11.07 -0.26
CA ALA A 56 2.31 -11.91 0.87
C ALA A 56 2.80 -11.34 2.21
N ASP A 57 3.82 -10.47 2.21
CA ASP A 57 4.39 -9.83 3.40
C ASP A 57 3.61 -8.58 3.87
N GLY A 58 2.52 -8.24 3.19
CA GLY A 58 1.68 -7.08 3.49
C GLY A 58 2.05 -5.81 2.75
N THR A 59 3.11 -5.81 1.94
CA THR A 59 3.39 -4.69 1.04
C THR A 59 2.37 -4.64 -0.10
N PHE A 60 1.94 -3.43 -0.45
CA PHE A 60 1.02 -3.21 -1.56
C PHE A 60 1.38 -1.97 -2.35
N ASP A 61 1.56 -2.13 -3.65
CA ASP A 61 1.80 -1.02 -4.55
C ASP A 61 0.54 -0.75 -5.34
N VAL A 62 0.07 0.50 -5.31
CA VAL A 62 -1.10 0.93 -6.09
C VAL A 62 -0.68 2.04 -7.04
N SER A 63 -0.84 1.80 -8.33
CA SER A 63 -0.63 2.81 -9.36
C SER A 63 -1.99 3.36 -9.84
N TYR A 64 -2.08 4.68 -9.89
CA TYR A 64 -3.26 5.41 -10.37
C TYR A 64 -3.01 5.98 -11.76
N LYS A 65 -3.79 5.53 -12.73
CA LYS A 65 -3.79 6.12 -14.07
C LYS A 65 -4.63 7.40 -14.15
N ALA A 66 -5.61 7.57 -13.26
CA ALA A 66 -6.63 8.62 -13.39
C ALA A 66 -7.00 9.37 -12.10
N LEU A 67 -6.23 9.25 -11.02
CA LEU A 67 -6.50 10.04 -9.80
C LEU A 67 -5.99 11.47 -9.96
N SER A 68 -6.77 12.29 -10.67
CA SER A 68 -6.45 13.69 -10.92
C SER A 68 -7.69 14.54 -11.01
N ALA A 69 -7.56 15.82 -10.66
CA ALA A 69 -8.62 16.80 -10.77
C ALA A 69 -8.04 18.17 -11.13
N SER A 70 -8.86 18.98 -11.79
CA SER A 70 -8.54 20.36 -12.15
C SER A 70 -9.72 21.28 -11.83
N ILE A 71 -9.44 22.55 -11.62
CA ILE A 71 -10.44 23.60 -11.45
C ILE A 71 -10.09 24.80 -12.34
N LYS A 72 -11.10 25.41 -12.94
CA LYS A 72 -10.99 26.64 -13.74
C LYS A 72 -11.69 27.81 -13.05
N PRO A 73 -11.41 29.07 -13.46
CA PRO A 73 -12.06 30.23 -12.86
C PRO A 73 -13.58 30.17 -12.99
N GLY A 74 -14.29 30.44 -11.90
CA GLY A 74 -15.75 30.42 -11.85
C GLY A 74 -16.38 29.03 -11.74
N GLU A 75 -15.61 27.94 -11.76
CA GLU A 75 -16.13 26.60 -11.49
C GLU A 75 -16.51 26.44 -10.00
N PRO A 76 -17.57 25.66 -9.70
CA PRO A 76 -17.87 25.28 -8.33
C PRO A 76 -16.74 24.41 -7.75
N LYS A 77 -16.77 24.21 -6.43
CA LYS A 77 -15.85 23.29 -5.73
C LYS A 77 -15.80 21.93 -6.43
N VAL A 78 -14.60 21.49 -6.80
CA VAL A 78 -14.36 20.14 -7.33
C VAL A 78 -14.04 19.21 -6.17
N ASN A 79 -14.66 18.03 -6.15
CA ASN A 79 -14.40 16.99 -5.15
C ASN A 79 -14.56 15.62 -5.79
N ILE A 80 -13.45 14.91 -5.99
CA ILE A 80 -13.45 13.53 -6.47
C ILE A 80 -12.95 12.60 -5.39
N LYS A 81 -13.40 11.35 -5.46
CA LYS A 81 -13.06 10.31 -4.48
C LYS A 81 -12.61 9.05 -5.19
N CYS A 82 -11.52 8.45 -4.74
CA CYS A 82 -11.20 7.06 -4.99
C CYS A 82 -11.20 6.28 -3.67
N GLN A 83 -12.08 5.29 -3.54
CA GLN A 83 -12.11 4.37 -2.42
C GLN A 83 -11.44 3.06 -2.82
N ILE A 84 -10.45 2.65 -2.04
CA ILE A 84 -9.80 1.35 -2.14
C ILE A 84 -10.22 0.52 -0.93
N GLN A 85 -10.47 -0.76 -1.17
CA GLN A 85 -10.74 -1.76 -0.15
C GLN A 85 -9.68 -2.85 -0.28
N VAL A 86 -8.95 -3.09 0.81
CA VAL A 86 -7.96 -4.15 0.92
C VAL A 86 -8.52 -5.18 1.88
N ASP A 87 -8.76 -6.40 1.39
CA ASP A 87 -9.20 -7.51 2.21
C ASP A 87 -7.97 -8.22 2.78
N LEU A 88 -7.99 -8.44 4.10
CA LEU A 88 -6.87 -8.95 4.89
C LEU A 88 -7.39 -10.12 5.74
N SER A 89 -6.58 -11.17 5.88
CA SER A 89 -6.89 -12.32 6.72
C SER A 89 -5.77 -12.52 7.74
N THR A 90 -6.08 -12.66 9.03
CA THR A 90 -5.08 -12.80 10.11
C THR A 90 -5.33 -14.04 10.97
N GLN A 91 -4.33 -14.44 11.75
CA GLN A 91 -4.48 -15.45 12.81
C GLN A 91 -5.25 -14.88 14.03
N ALA A 92 -5.84 -15.76 14.84
CA ALA A 92 -6.87 -15.48 15.85
C ALA A 92 -6.49 -14.53 17.01
N ASP A 93 -5.22 -14.16 17.13
CA ASP A 93 -4.67 -13.39 18.25
C ASP A 93 -3.95 -12.09 17.82
N THR A 94 -4.20 -11.61 16.60
CA THR A 94 -3.50 -10.44 16.03
C THR A 94 -4.44 -9.31 15.61
N GLN A 95 -4.01 -8.07 15.84
CA GLN A 95 -4.61 -6.85 15.28
C GLN A 95 -3.64 -6.21 14.28
N LEU A 96 -4.16 -5.53 13.26
CA LEU A 96 -3.38 -4.82 12.23
C LEU A 96 -3.20 -3.36 12.61
N VAL A 97 -1.96 -2.86 12.57
CA VAL A 97 -1.64 -1.61 13.29
C VAL A 97 -0.77 -0.59 12.54
N VAL A 98 -0.16 -0.88 11.38
CA VAL A 98 0.56 0.18 10.63
C VAL A 98 0.27 0.09 9.14
N ILE A 99 -0.23 1.20 8.62
CA ILE A 99 -0.23 1.50 7.19
C ILE A 99 0.68 2.71 7.05
N ASP A 100 1.80 2.49 6.40
CA ASP A 100 2.56 3.57 5.80
C ASP A 100 2.23 3.63 4.32
N GLY A 101 1.91 4.83 3.85
CA GLY A 101 1.55 5.06 2.46
C GLY A 101 2.24 6.31 1.99
N THR A 102 3.17 6.19 1.05
CA THR A 102 3.77 7.33 0.37
C THR A 102 3.03 7.58 -0.93
N TYR A 103 2.35 8.71 -0.97
CA TYR A 103 1.63 9.16 -2.14
C TYR A 103 2.50 10.13 -2.93
N ARG A 104 2.57 9.92 -4.23
CA ARG A 104 3.32 10.75 -5.16
C ARG A 104 2.42 11.33 -6.22
N GLY A 105 2.79 12.49 -6.72
CA GLY A 105 2.07 13.13 -7.81
C GLY A 105 2.54 14.56 -8.04
N HIS A 106 1.62 15.42 -8.43
CA HIS A 106 1.95 16.78 -8.84
C HIS A 106 0.84 17.78 -8.49
N VAL A 107 1.22 18.99 -8.11
CA VAL A 107 0.29 20.09 -7.84
C VAL A 107 0.73 21.33 -8.61
N LYS A 108 -0.19 21.88 -9.40
CA LYS A 108 0.00 23.13 -10.11
C LYS A 108 -1.19 24.04 -9.87
N LEU A 109 -0.98 25.18 -9.21
CA LEU A 109 -2.03 26.14 -8.86
C LEU A 109 -1.56 27.55 -9.20
N THR A 110 -2.44 28.36 -9.74
CA THR A 110 -2.24 29.82 -9.85
C THR A 110 -2.73 30.53 -8.59
N GLU A 111 -2.43 31.82 -8.47
CA GLU A 111 -2.94 32.63 -7.36
C GLU A 111 -4.48 32.59 -7.31
N GLY A 112 -5.04 32.41 -6.11
CA GLY A 112 -6.49 32.25 -5.92
C GLY A 112 -7.01 30.82 -6.16
N ALA A 113 -6.15 29.83 -6.38
CA ALA A 113 -6.52 28.42 -6.38
C ALA A 113 -6.00 27.69 -5.13
N TRP A 114 -6.80 26.73 -4.66
CA TRP A 114 -6.46 25.82 -3.57
C TRP A 114 -6.75 24.39 -3.99
N ALA A 115 -5.88 23.47 -3.55
CA ALA A 115 -6.11 22.04 -3.65
C ALA A 115 -5.85 21.36 -2.32
N LYS A 116 -6.49 20.22 -2.09
CA LYS A 116 -6.26 19.36 -0.92
C LYS A 116 -6.28 17.91 -1.36
N ASN A 117 -5.26 17.17 -0.96
CA ASN A 117 -5.32 15.72 -0.89
C ASN A 117 -5.69 15.32 0.54
N GLN A 118 -6.74 14.52 0.70
CA GLN A 118 -7.13 13.95 1.98
C GLN A 118 -7.22 12.44 1.86
N ASN A 119 -6.52 11.74 2.75
CA ASN A 119 -6.55 10.29 2.86
C ASN A 119 -7.27 9.92 4.17
N GLN A 120 -8.26 9.04 4.08
CA GLN A 120 -8.99 8.54 5.21
C GLN A 120 -8.87 7.03 5.29
N TYR A 121 -8.56 6.54 6.48
CA TYR A 121 -8.37 5.13 6.79
C TYR A 121 -9.43 4.68 7.79
N LYS A 122 -10.07 3.55 7.53
CA LYS A 122 -10.99 2.89 8.47
C LYS A 122 -11.03 1.39 8.22
N PHE A 123 -11.34 0.61 9.24
CA PHE A 123 -11.71 -0.79 9.06
C PHE A 123 -13.23 -0.92 8.89
N ALA A 124 -13.68 -1.81 8.02
CA ALA A 124 -15.10 -2.12 7.89
C ALA A 124 -15.64 -2.65 9.23
N ASN A 125 -16.86 -2.24 9.60
CA ASN A 125 -17.52 -2.61 10.86
C ASN A 125 -16.76 -2.18 12.13
N ASN A 126 -15.95 -1.14 12.03
CA ASN A 126 -15.25 -0.51 13.15
C ASN A 126 -15.53 1.00 13.10
N ASP A 127 -15.75 1.61 14.27
CA ASP A 127 -16.10 3.03 14.39
C ASP A 127 -14.87 3.96 14.25
N GLY A 128 -13.66 3.42 14.32
CA GLY A 128 -12.41 4.16 14.20
C GLY A 128 -12.14 4.68 12.79
N VAL A 129 -11.90 5.99 12.66
CA VAL A 129 -11.50 6.65 11.42
C VAL A 129 -10.29 7.53 11.67
N THR A 130 -9.26 7.39 10.84
CA THR A 130 -8.10 8.30 10.82
C THR A 130 -8.09 9.11 9.54
N ASN A 131 -7.86 10.42 9.63
CA ASN A 131 -7.74 11.31 8.48
C ASN A 131 -6.35 11.94 8.44
N MET A 132 -5.77 12.04 7.25
CA MET A 132 -4.54 12.77 6.98
C MET A 132 -4.80 13.72 5.80
N GLU A 133 -4.30 14.96 5.90
CA GLU A 133 -4.60 16.01 4.93
C GLU A 133 -3.34 16.77 4.53
N TRP A 134 -3.26 17.05 3.23
CA TRP A 134 -2.15 17.77 2.61
C TRP A 134 -2.73 18.93 1.79
N PRO A 135 -2.81 20.15 2.37
CA PRO A 135 -3.34 21.32 1.69
C PRO A 135 -2.26 22.02 0.86
N PHE A 136 -2.67 22.60 -0.27
CA PHE A 136 -1.85 23.38 -1.17
C PHE A 136 -2.56 24.69 -1.51
N LYS A 137 -1.80 25.79 -1.54
CA LYS A 137 -2.28 27.12 -1.93
C LYS A 137 -1.39 27.64 -3.05
N GLY A 138 -2.01 28.12 -4.13
CA GLY A 138 -1.26 28.75 -5.22
C GLY A 138 -0.67 30.12 -4.85
N PRO A 139 0.34 30.59 -5.60
CA PRO A 139 0.94 29.93 -6.76
C PRO A 139 1.93 28.83 -6.38
N VAL A 140 1.82 27.66 -7.02
CA VAL A 140 2.75 26.53 -6.85
C VAL A 140 2.78 25.66 -8.10
N ASP A 141 3.92 25.07 -8.41
CA ASP A 141 4.12 24.08 -9.47
C ASP A 141 5.18 23.10 -8.94
N VAL A 142 4.76 21.97 -8.39
CA VAL A 142 5.63 21.10 -7.60
C VAL A 142 5.26 19.64 -7.71
N ALA A 143 6.27 18.78 -7.85
CA ALA A 143 6.14 17.35 -7.60
C ALA A 143 5.94 17.11 -6.10
N THR A 144 4.98 16.28 -5.74
CA THR A 144 4.63 16.02 -4.34
C THR A 144 4.99 14.59 -3.95
N ALA A 145 5.45 14.43 -2.71
CA ALA A 145 5.61 13.15 -2.06
C ALA A 145 5.22 13.35 -0.58
N PHE A 146 4.17 12.68 -0.15
CA PHE A 146 3.66 12.77 1.22
C PHE A 146 3.46 11.39 1.81
N THR A 147 3.98 11.19 3.02
CA THR A 147 3.92 9.91 3.72
C THR A 147 2.89 9.99 4.84
N ASN A 148 1.89 9.14 4.74
CA ASN A 148 0.95 8.87 5.80
C ASN A 148 1.53 7.80 6.71
N LYS A 149 1.57 8.05 8.02
CA LYS A 149 1.99 7.08 9.03
C LYS A 149 0.88 6.99 10.06
N LEU A 150 0.18 5.86 10.08
CA LEU A 150 -0.84 5.61 11.09
C LEU A 150 -0.20 5.24 12.44
N SER A 151 -0.83 5.67 13.53
CA SER A 151 -0.38 5.36 14.89
C SER A 151 -0.85 3.96 15.31
N THR A 152 -0.25 3.44 16.39
CA THR A 152 -0.54 2.10 16.88
C THR A 152 -1.95 1.93 17.49
N GLU A 153 -2.72 3.02 17.57
CA GLU A 153 -4.08 3.07 18.12
C GLU A 153 -5.15 2.79 17.06
N PHE A 154 -4.78 2.80 15.78
CA PHE A 154 -5.69 2.45 14.69
C PHE A 154 -5.80 0.93 14.57
N GLN A 155 -6.81 0.35 15.21
CA GLN A 155 -6.95 -1.09 15.37
C GLN A 155 -8.14 -1.65 14.60
N SER A 156 -7.96 -2.84 14.01
CA SER A 156 -9.01 -3.58 13.30
C SER A 156 -10.09 -4.15 14.23
N GLY A 157 -9.86 -4.17 15.55
CA GLY A 157 -10.67 -4.87 16.55
C GLY A 157 -10.27 -6.34 16.71
N CYS A 158 -10.93 -7.05 17.65
CA CYS A 158 -10.65 -8.45 17.97
C CYS A 158 -11.60 -9.42 17.25
N ASN A 159 -11.06 -10.52 16.70
CA ASN A 159 -11.84 -11.68 16.26
C ASN A 159 -11.22 -12.95 16.83
N SER A 160 -11.89 -13.57 17.80
CA SER A 160 -11.40 -14.69 18.62
C SER A 160 -11.10 -15.99 17.86
N ASN A 161 -11.40 -16.08 16.56
CA ASN A 161 -11.19 -17.28 15.73
C ASN A 161 -10.34 -17.06 14.47
N GLY A 162 -9.66 -15.92 14.34
CA GLY A 162 -9.01 -15.51 13.10
C GLY A 162 -9.98 -14.65 12.29
N GLY A 163 -9.52 -13.47 11.87
CA GLY A 163 -10.38 -12.45 11.31
C GLY A 163 -10.11 -12.19 9.84
N ASN A 164 -11.18 -12.09 9.06
CA ASN A 164 -11.15 -11.37 7.80
C ASN A 164 -11.51 -9.91 8.08
N PHE A 165 -10.64 -8.99 7.66
CA PHE A 165 -10.81 -7.56 7.82
C PHE A 165 -10.81 -6.90 6.44
N THR A 166 -11.58 -5.83 6.30
CA THR A 166 -11.49 -4.97 5.12
C THR A 166 -10.99 -3.61 5.57
N LEU A 167 -9.77 -3.27 5.17
CA LEU A 167 -9.24 -1.93 5.27
C LEU A 167 -9.83 -1.08 4.14
N ILE A 168 -10.39 0.07 4.48
CA ILE A 168 -10.93 1.04 3.53
C ILE A 168 -10.06 2.28 3.54
N ILE A 169 -9.48 2.60 2.38
CA ILE A 169 -8.68 3.79 2.13
C ILE A 169 -9.46 4.70 1.18
N ASN A 170 -9.93 5.84 1.66
CA ASN A 170 -10.55 6.87 0.82
C ASN A 170 -9.55 7.96 0.50
N ASN A 171 -9.33 8.22 -0.79
CA ASN A 171 -8.50 9.31 -1.29
C ASN A 171 -9.40 10.37 -1.90
N TYR A 172 -9.35 11.58 -1.37
CA TYR A 172 -10.13 12.71 -1.82
C TYR A 172 -9.20 13.76 -2.43
N LEU A 173 -9.52 14.20 -3.65
CA LEU A 173 -8.94 15.41 -4.22
C LEU A 173 -10.02 16.48 -4.24
N THR A 174 -9.78 17.57 -3.53
CA THR A 174 -10.66 18.74 -3.47
C THR A 174 -9.95 19.94 -4.05
N LEU A 175 -10.62 20.72 -4.90
CA LEU A 175 -10.14 22.02 -5.35
C LEU A 175 -11.20 23.10 -5.17
N THR A 176 -10.74 24.32 -4.90
CA THR A 176 -11.56 25.53 -4.86
C THR A 176 -10.82 26.69 -5.52
N THR A 177 -11.57 27.65 -6.06
CA THR A 177 -11.02 28.82 -6.73
C THR A 177 -11.70 30.11 -6.26
N GLN A 178 -10.97 31.22 -6.34
CA GLN A 178 -11.46 32.59 -6.21
C GLN A 178 -10.82 33.45 -7.32
N GLY A 179 -11.58 34.43 -7.82
CA GLY A 179 -11.12 35.32 -8.89
C GLY A 179 -10.74 34.55 -10.15
N THR A 180 -9.49 34.71 -10.61
CA THR A 180 -8.93 34.04 -11.79
C THR A 180 -8.12 32.78 -11.45
N GLY A 181 -8.24 32.25 -10.22
CA GLY A 181 -7.52 31.07 -9.79
C GLY A 181 -7.89 29.83 -10.62
N GLU A 182 -6.87 29.05 -10.97
CA GLU A 182 -7.03 27.77 -11.65
C GLU A 182 -5.91 26.82 -11.26
N GLY A 183 -6.09 25.54 -11.58
CA GLY A 183 -5.01 24.58 -11.40
C GLY A 183 -5.46 23.13 -11.40
N SER A 184 -4.51 22.27 -11.08
CA SER A 184 -4.67 20.83 -11.04
C SER A 184 -3.88 20.18 -9.91
N ILE A 185 -4.37 19.03 -9.48
CA ILE A 185 -3.70 18.11 -8.57
C ILE A 185 -3.85 16.69 -9.11
N SER A 186 -2.77 15.93 -9.05
CA SER A 186 -2.76 14.50 -9.39
C SER A 186 -2.03 13.70 -8.34
N VAL A 187 -2.45 12.44 -8.22
CA VAL A 187 -1.73 11.36 -7.55
C VAL A 187 -1.48 10.31 -8.61
N THR A 188 -0.22 9.96 -8.83
CA THR A 188 0.19 8.95 -9.82
C THR A 188 0.41 7.62 -9.13
N ASP A 189 0.98 7.63 -7.94
CA ASP A 189 1.41 6.42 -7.26
C ASP A 189 1.10 6.50 -5.77
N LEU A 190 0.75 5.36 -5.21
CA LEU A 190 0.73 5.06 -3.79
C LEU A 190 1.61 3.84 -3.57
N ASP A 191 2.81 4.10 -3.09
CA ASP A 191 3.71 3.06 -2.58
C ASP A 191 3.30 2.84 -1.12
N GLY A 192 2.69 1.69 -0.84
CA GLY A 192 2.14 1.38 0.46
C GLY A 192 2.79 0.14 1.06
N ALA A 193 3.01 0.16 2.36
CA ALA A 193 3.25 -1.07 3.09
C ALA A 193 2.24 -1.15 4.23
N VAL A 194 1.50 -2.26 4.28
CA VAL A 194 0.98 -2.71 5.56
C VAL A 194 2.14 -3.40 6.24
N THR A 195 2.82 -2.69 7.14
CA THR A 195 3.85 -3.30 7.96
C THR A 195 3.24 -3.76 9.28
N GLN A 196 3.57 -4.96 9.72
CA GLN A 196 3.35 -5.31 11.12
C GLN A 196 4.41 -4.56 11.95
N SER A 197 4.07 -3.46 12.61
CA SER A 197 4.97 -2.92 13.63
C SER A 197 4.92 -3.83 14.85
N VAL A 198 5.97 -4.62 15.07
CA VAL A 198 6.20 -5.26 16.37
C VAL A 198 6.69 -4.18 17.34
N LYS A 199 5.74 -3.41 17.89
CA LYS A 199 5.85 -3.00 19.29
C LYS A 199 4.55 -3.38 19.98
N LEU A 200 4.64 -4.53 20.64
CA LEU A 200 3.64 -5.10 21.54
C LEU A 200 2.95 -4.00 22.35
N GLN A 201 1.66 -3.79 22.12
CA GLN A 201 0.74 -4.56 22.94
C GLN A 201 -0.18 -5.33 22.01
N THR A 202 0.11 -6.62 21.87
CA THR A 202 -0.97 -7.60 21.82
C THR A 202 -1.85 -7.31 23.02
N ALA A 203 -2.85 -6.43 22.86
CA ALA A 203 -4.01 -6.53 23.72
C ALA A 203 -4.57 -7.90 23.35
N ARG A 204 -4.21 -8.92 24.15
CA ARG A 204 -4.90 -10.19 24.09
C ARG A 204 -6.37 -9.83 24.14
N CYS A 205 -7.10 -10.23 23.10
CA CYS A 205 -8.53 -10.12 23.11
C CYS A 205 -9.02 -10.73 24.44
N PRO A 206 -9.83 -10.02 25.23
CA PRO A 206 -10.34 -10.57 26.48
C PRO A 206 -11.11 -11.87 26.25
#